data_AF-A0A1F3KCD3-F1
#
_entry.id   AF-A0A1F3KCD3-F1
#
_cell.length_a   1.000
_cell.length_b   1.000
_cell.length_c   1.000
_cell.angle_alpha   90.00
_cell.angle_beta   90.00
_cell.angle_gamma   90.00
#
_symmetry.space_group_name_H-M   'P 1'
#
loop_
_entity.id
_entity.type
_entity.pdbx_description
1 polymer ?
#
loop_
_entity_poly.entity_id
_entity_poly.type
_entity_poly.pdbx_seq_one_letter_code
_entity_poly.pdbx_strand_id
1 'polypeptide(L)'
;MVHFLRGEQQHRVISVRYHTATTFVLRFQRDELTFKAGQHVTIGIPDIGEMREYSLYNAPTDDFLEVLVKIVDDGRLTPRLALLKPGEQITVDGPNGYFTLRPGSLDRHHLLIATGTGISPFHSFVKSHPDLRFTLIHGIREASEACDRADFNSGAYIACTSRADDGDFMGRVTDFLKDFQIPADSEIMLCGNSQMILDVWELLLERNIPLERMRQEIYF
;
A
#
# COMPACT_ATOMS: atom_id res chain seq x y z
N MET A 1 -12.08 -31.91 11.87
CA MET A 1 -13.05 -30.95 11.31
C MET A 1 -12.60 -29.58 11.79
N VAL A 2 -11.87 -28.84 10.95
CA VAL A 2 -11.32 -27.53 11.35
C VAL A 2 -12.49 -26.54 11.35
N HIS A 3 -12.84 -26.04 12.53
CA HIS A 3 -13.83 -24.99 12.67
C HIS A 3 -13.22 -23.68 12.17
N PHE A 4 -13.61 -23.23 10.98
CA PHE A 4 -13.35 -21.86 10.55
C PHE A 4 -14.13 -20.91 11.47
N LEU A 5 -13.42 -19.99 12.13
CA LEU A 5 -14.04 -18.88 12.85
C LEU A 5 -14.73 -17.97 11.82
N ARG A 6 -15.89 -17.40 12.17
CA ARG A 6 -16.65 -16.51 11.27
C ARG A 6 -15.77 -15.33 10.84
N GLY A 7 -15.28 -15.35 9.59
CA GLY A 7 -14.45 -14.28 8.99
C GLY A 7 -13.40 -14.83 8.02
N GLU A 8 -12.80 -15.98 8.36
CA GLU A 8 -11.75 -16.61 7.56
C GLU A 8 -12.33 -17.44 6.40
N GLN A 9 -11.99 -17.05 5.17
CA GLN A 9 -12.39 -17.77 3.96
C GLN A 9 -11.16 -18.29 3.21
N GLN A 10 -11.33 -19.40 2.48
CA GLN A 10 -10.27 -19.95 1.63
C GLN A 10 -10.39 -19.34 0.24
N HIS A 11 -9.34 -18.65 -0.19
CA HIS A 11 -9.23 -18.10 -1.53
C HIS A 11 -8.17 -18.86 -2.31
N ARG A 12 -8.34 -18.95 -3.64
CA ARG A 12 -7.34 -19.58 -4.50
C ARG A 12 -6.42 -18.54 -5.13
N VAL A 13 -5.12 -18.83 -5.10
CA VAL A 13 -4.12 -18.06 -5.81
C VAL A 13 -4.38 -18.14 -7.32
N ILE A 14 -4.34 -16.98 -7.97
CA ILE A 14 -4.43 -16.84 -9.43
C ILE A 14 -3.02 -16.70 -10.01
N SER A 15 -2.19 -15.84 -9.42
CA SER A 15 -0.81 -15.61 -9.89
C SER A 15 0.07 -14.94 -8.85
N VAL A 16 1.38 -15.14 -8.99
CA VAL A 16 2.43 -14.37 -8.30
C VAL A 16 3.26 -13.65 -9.37
N ARG A 17 3.27 -12.31 -9.35
CA ARG A 17 4.04 -11.47 -10.27
C ARG A 17 5.13 -10.73 -9.52
N TYR A 18 6.39 -11.02 -9.81
CA TYR A 18 7.52 -10.34 -9.18
C TYR A 18 7.77 -8.97 -9.84
N HIS A 19 7.92 -7.95 -9.00
CA HIS A 19 8.43 -6.64 -9.38
C HIS A 19 9.95 -6.57 -9.25
N THR A 20 10.46 -7.11 -8.15
CA THR A 20 11.89 -7.24 -7.87
C THR A 20 12.16 -8.64 -7.32
N ALA A 21 13.40 -8.96 -6.99
CA ALA A 21 13.74 -10.22 -6.33
C ALA A 21 13.05 -10.40 -4.96
N THR A 22 12.57 -9.31 -4.33
CA THR A 22 12.02 -9.33 -2.97
C THR A 22 10.62 -8.72 -2.87
N THR A 23 10.06 -8.20 -3.96
CA THR A 23 8.71 -7.61 -3.96
C THR A 23 7.87 -8.24 -5.05
N PHE A 24 6.65 -8.66 -4.72
CA PHE A 24 5.74 -9.31 -5.65
C PHE A 24 4.28 -8.91 -5.39
N VAL A 25 3.46 -9.00 -6.43
CA VAL A 25 2.00 -8.93 -6.34
C VAL A 25 1.44 -10.34 -6.28
N LEU A 26 0.67 -10.63 -5.24
CA LEU A 26 -0.12 -11.84 -5.10
C LEU A 26 -1.55 -11.54 -5.53
N ARG A 27 -2.01 -12.21 -6.59
CA ARG A 27 -3.40 -12.15 -7.05
C ARG A 27 -4.14 -13.41 -6.65
N PHE A 28 -5.35 -13.27 -6.13
CA PHE A 28 -6.20 -14.37 -5.70
C PHE A 28 -7.68 -14.10 -6.00
N GLN A 29 -8.48 -15.16 -5.96
CA GLN A 29 -9.93 -15.07 -6.19
C GLN A 29 -10.56 -14.09 -5.20
N ARG A 30 -11.50 -13.28 -5.69
CA ARG A 30 -12.25 -12.34 -4.85
C ARG A 30 -13.43 -12.98 -4.13
N ASP A 31 -14.04 -13.99 -4.76
CA ASP A 31 -15.29 -14.60 -4.32
C ASP A 31 -16.37 -13.54 -4.04
N GLU A 32 -16.98 -13.53 -2.85
CA GLU A 32 -18.02 -12.56 -2.47
C GLU A 32 -17.46 -11.33 -1.73
N LEU A 33 -16.14 -11.22 -1.57
CA LEU A 33 -15.52 -10.15 -0.79
C LEU A 33 -15.64 -8.80 -1.53
N THR A 34 -16.34 -7.84 -0.94
CA THR A 34 -16.43 -6.46 -1.43
C THR A 34 -15.67 -5.52 -0.51
N PHE A 35 -14.88 -4.58 -1.04
CA PHE A 35 -14.09 -3.64 -0.26
C PHE A 35 -14.21 -2.20 -0.76
N LYS A 36 -13.74 -1.24 0.03
CA LYS A 36 -13.49 0.14 -0.40
C LYS A 36 -12.00 0.33 -0.66
N ALA A 37 -11.66 1.11 -1.68
CA ALA A 37 -10.27 1.41 -1.99
C ALA A 37 -9.54 1.91 -0.74
N GLY A 38 -8.33 1.40 -0.51
CA GLY A 38 -7.51 1.66 0.68
C GLY A 38 -7.77 0.76 1.90
N GLN A 39 -8.75 -0.15 1.84
CA GLN A 39 -8.90 -1.20 2.86
C GLN A 39 -7.84 -2.31 2.71
N HIS A 40 -7.70 -3.11 3.76
CA HIS A 40 -6.77 -4.24 3.81
C HIS A 40 -7.47 -5.56 4.08
N VAL A 41 -6.76 -6.65 3.85
CA VAL A 41 -7.14 -8.01 4.26
C VAL A 41 -6.02 -8.62 5.10
N THR A 42 -6.36 -9.62 5.89
CA THR A 42 -5.40 -10.42 6.66
C THR A 42 -5.21 -11.74 5.93
N ILE A 43 -3.98 -12.04 5.50
CA ILE A 43 -3.66 -13.23 4.70
C ILE A 43 -2.76 -14.18 5.50
N GLY A 44 -3.07 -15.46 5.43
CA GLY A 44 -2.23 -16.56 5.91
C GLY A 44 -2.18 -17.71 4.93
N ILE A 45 -1.29 -18.66 5.19
CA ILE A 45 -1.27 -19.97 4.52
C ILE A 45 -1.71 -21.00 5.55
N PRO A 46 -2.59 -21.95 5.17
CA PRO A 46 -2.92 -23.09 6.03
C PRO A 46 -1.65 -23.72 6.63
N ASP A 47 -1.71 -24.07 7.92
CA ASP A 47 -0.63 -24.72 8.69
C ASP A 47 0.61 -23.88 9.04
N ILE A 48 0.75 -22.63 8.55
CA ILE A 48 1.83 -21.73 9.01
C ILE A 48 1.51 -21.15 10.40
N GLY A 49 0.22 -20.94 10.70
CA GLY A 49 -0.25 -20.37 11.98
C GLY A 49 0.10 -18.88 12.15
N GLU A 50 0.41 -18.21 11.04
CA GLU A 50 0.72 -16.78 11.00
C GLU A 50 -0.12 -16.13 9.91
N MET A 51 -0.76 -15.01 10.26
CA MET A 51 -1.45 -14.14 9.31
C MET A 51 -0.93 -12.71 9.44
N ARG A 52 -0.93 -11.97 8.34
CA ARG A 52 -0.47 -10.57 8.28
C ARG A 52 -1.43 -9.74 7.45
N GLU A 53 -1.52 -8.46 7.82
CA GLU A 53 -2.31 -7.48 7.10
C GLU A 53 -1.61 -7.04 5.82
N TYR A 54 -2.39 -6.88 4.76
CA TYR A 54 -1.95 -6.37 3.47
C TYR A 54 -3.04 -5.46 2.89
N SER A 55 -2.72 -4.18 2.65
CA SER A 55 -3.64 -3.30 1.92
C SER A 55 -3.91 -3.87 0.54
N LEU A 56 -5.15 -3.78 0.10
CA LEU A 56 -5.54 -4.21 -1.23
C LEU A 56 -4.88 -3.29 -2.26
N TYR A 57 -4.25 -3.90 -3.26
CA TYR A 57 -3.43 -3.25 -4.27
C TYR A 57 -4.21 -2.95 -5.55
N ASN A 58 -5.49 -3.26 -5.63
CA ASN A 58 -6.28 -3.12 -6.84
C ASN A 58 -7.60 -2.35 -6.62
N ALA A 59 -8.36 -2.12 -7.68
CA ALA A 59 -9.62 -1.38 -7.59
C ALA A 59 -10.75 -2.29 -7.07
N PRO A 60 -11.71 -1.77 -6.28
CA PRO A 60 -12.91 -2.50 -5.86
C PRO A 60 -13.82 -2.99 -6.97
N THR A 61 -13.57 -2.61 -8.22
CA THR A 61 -14.32 -3.06 -9.40
C THR A 61 -13.72 -4.28 -10.09
N ASP A 62 -12.48 -4.67 -9.75
CA ASP A 62 -11.84 -5.84 -10.36
C ASP A 62 -12.46 -7.15 -9.85
N ASP A 63 -12.46 -8.19 -10.67
CA ASP A 63 -12.99 -9.52 -10.35
C ASP A 63 -12.04 -10.39 -9.51
N PHE A 64 -10.88 -9.83 -9.14
CA PHE A 64 -9.85 -10.44 -8.29
C PHE A 64 -9.45 -9.50 -7.15
N LEU A 65 -8.66 -10.03 -6.22
CA LEU A 65 -7.96 -9.27 -5.19
C LEU A 65 -6.45 -9.36 -5.42
N GLU A 66 -5.75 -8.25 -5.20
CA GLU A 66 -4.29 -8.18 -5.22
C GLU A 66 -3.74 -7.59 -3.93
N VAL A 67 -2.59 -8.07 -3.51
CA VAL A 67 -1.77 -7.45 -2.47
C VAL A 67 -0.33 -7.33 -2.95
N LEU A 68 0.35 -6.25 -2.58
CA LEU A 68 1.78 -6.06 -2.83
C LEU A 68 2.56 -6.46 -1.57
N VAL A 69 3.49 -7.41 -1.73
CA VAL A 69 4.18 -8.06 -0.62
C VAL A 69 5.68 -7.89 -0.76
N LYS A 70 6.33 -7.47 0.34
CA LYS A 70 7.79 -7.54 0.50
C LYS A 70 8.15 -8.84 1.21
N ILE A 71 9.10 -9.58 0.65
CA ILE A 71 9.69 -10.77 1.27
C ILE A 71 10.53 -10.31 2.46
N VAL A 72 10.30 -10.96 3.60
CA VAL A 72 11.07 -10.83 4.83
C VAL A 72 11.77 -12.17 4.99
N ASP A 73 13.08 -12.20 4.73
CA ASP A 73 13.84 -13.44 4.52
C ASP A 73 13.80 -14.39 5.73
N ASP A 74 13.75 -13.84 6.95
CA ASP A 74 13.63 -14.57 8.22
C ASP A 74 12.16 -14.78 8.67
N GLY A 75 11.20 -14.29 7.89
CA GLY A 75 9.78 -14.44 8.13
C GLY A 75 9.26 -15.83 7.75
N ARG A 76 8.22 -16.31 8.45
CA ARG A 76 7.62 -17.63 8.14
C ARG A 76 6.59 -17.56 7.00
N LEU A 77 5.95 -16.41 6.82
CA LEU A 77 4.83 -16.24 5.89
C LEU A 77 5.28 -15.77 4.49
N THR A 78 5.97 -14.63 4.38
CA THR A 78 6.21 -13.98 3.08
C THR A 78 7.11 -14.78 2.12
N PRO A 79 8.15 -15.52 2.56
CA PRO A 79 8.88 -16.41 1.65
C PRO A 79 8.00 -17.54 1.11
N ARG A 80 7.02 -18.01 1.89
CA ARG A 80 6.08 -19.05 1.44
C ARG A 80 5.03 -18.50 0.49
N LEU A 81 4.49 -17.29 0.75
CA LEU A 81 3.58 -16.60 -0.17
C LEU A 81 4.22 -16.39 -1.55
N ALA A 82 5.50 -16.03 -1.57
CA ALA A 82 6.25 -15.79 -2.81
C ALA A 82 6.38 -17.05 -3.70
N LEU A 83 6.30 -18.25 -3.11
CA LEU A 83 6.45 -19.53 -3.79
C LEU A 83 5.13 -20.17 -4.19
N LEU A 84 3.99 -19.54 -3.87
CA LEU A 84 2.68 -20.08 -4.20
C LEU A 84 2.45 -20.15 -5.72
N LYS A 85 1.72 -21.17 -6.13
CA LYS A 85 1.35 -21.46 -7.51
C LYS A 85 -0.15 -21.25 -7.72
N PRO A 86 -0.58 -20.97 -8.97
CA PRO A 86 -1.99 -20.91 -9.30
C PRO A 86 -2.76 -22.15 -8.81
N GLY A 87 -3.90 -21.92 -8.17
CA GLY A 87 -4.78 -22.96 -7.61
C GLY A 87 -4.52 -23.33 -6.15
N GLU A 88 -3.36 -22.98 -5.58
CA GLU A 88 -3.07 -23.16 -4.15
C GLU A 88 -3.95 -22.26 -3.28
N GLN A 89 -4.16 -22.67 -2.02
CA GLN A 89 -5.09 -22.00 -1.10
C GLN A 89 -4.35 -21.07 -0.15
N ILE A 90 -4.99 -19.94 0.13
CA ILE A 90 -4.64 -19.01 1.20
C ILE A 90 -5.88 -18.77 2.07
N THR A 91 -5.66 -18.51 3.35
CA THR A 91 -6.71 -18.02 4.24
C THR A 91 -6.74 -16.50 4.17
N VAL A 92 -7.93 -15.93 3.99
CA VAL A 92 -8.14 -14.47 3.97
C VAL A 92 -9.23 -14.11 4.97
N ASP A 93 -9.00 -13.06 5.74
CA ASP A 93 -9.99 -12.40 6.59
C ASP A 93 -10.10 -10.91 6.21
N GLY A 94 -11.33 -10.40 6.11
CA GLY A 94 -11.60 -9.01 5.75
C GLY A 94 -12.78 -8.81 4.76
N PRO A 95 -12.91 -7.61 4.18
CA PRO A 95 -11.98 -6.49 4.30
C PRO A 95 -12.04 -5.80 5.67
N ASN A 96 -10.93 -5.17 6.04
CA ASN A 96 -10.75 -4.43 7.27
C ASN A 96 -10.16 -3.03 6.99
N GLY A 97 -10.12 -2.19 8.01
CA GLY A 97 -9.49 -0.88 7.94
C GLY A 97 -10.41 0.25 7.47
N TYR A 98 -10.02 1.47 7.83
CA TYR A 98 -10.77 2.70 7.54
C TYR A 98 -9.99 3.68 6.66
N PHE A 99 -8.78 3.32 6.20
CA PHE A 99 -7.86 4.15 5.42
C PHE A 99 -8.34 4.36 3.97
N THR A 100 -9.54 4.92 3.82
CA THR A 100 -10.29 5.14 2.57
C THR A 100 -10.40 6.64 2.27
N LEU A 101 -10.65 7.08 1.04
CA LEU A 101 -10.89 8.51 0.77
C LEU A 101 -12.14 9.01 1.54
N ARG A 102 -12.10 10.25 2.05
CA ARG A 102 -13.25 10.83 2.76
C ARG A 102 -14.40 11.10 1.78
N PRO A 103 -15.67 10.93 2.18
CA PRO A 103 -16.80 11.40 1.40
C PRO A 103 -16.64 12.88 1.07
N GLY A 104 -16.81 13.24 -0.21
CA GLY A 104 -16.67 14.63 -0.67
C GLY A 104 -15.24 15.17 -0.74
N SER A 105 -14.21 14.33 -0.59
CA SER A 105 -12.80 14.77 -0.73
C SER A 105 -12.21 14.61 -2.13
N LEU A 106 -12.92 13.98 -3.08
CA LEU A 106 -12.39 13.68 -4.42
C LEU A 106 -11.92 14.91 -5.21
N ASP A 107 -12.52 16.08 -4.98
CA ASP A 107 -12.14 17.32 -5.66
C ASP A 107 -10.91 18.02 -5.04
N ARG A 108 -10.50 17.58 -3.83
CA ARG A 108 -9.33 18.12 -3.13
C ARG A 108 -8.05 17.55 -3.71
N HIS A 109 -6.94 18.25 -3.49
CA HIS A 109 -5.63 17.65 -3.71
C HIS A 109 -5.35 16.58 -2.64
N HIS A 110 -4.73 15.47 -3.04
CA HIS A 110 -4.29 14.43 -2.12
C HIS A 110 -2.77 14.36 -2.10
N LEU A 111 -2.17 14.64 -0.94
CA LEU A 111 -0.74 14.41 -0.72
C LEU A 111 -0.56 13.01 -0.14
N LEU A 112 -0.11 12.09 -0.99
CA LEU A 112 0.09 10.69 -0.68
C LEU A 112 1.57 10.47 -0.38
N ILE A 113 1.90 9.95 0.80
CA ILE A 113 3.28 9.76 1.25
C ILE A 113 3.47 8.30 1.63
N ALA A 114 4.31 7.59 0.86
CA ALA A 114 4.51 6.16 1.02
C ALA A 114 5.97 5.81 1.28
N THR A 115 6.21 4.66 1.92
CA THR A 115 7.49 3.95 1.80
C THR A 115 7.28 2.48 1.46
N GLY A 116 8.11 1.96 0.54
CA GLY A 116 8.06 0.56 0.10
C GLY A 116 6.65 0.11 -0.29
N THR A 117 6.18 -1.01 0.28
CA THR A 117 4.83 -1.54 -0.04
C THR A 117 3.69 -0.72 0.56
N GLY A 118 3.97 0.34 1.33
CA GLY A 118 2.98 1.32 1.77
C GLY A 118 2.35 2.12 0.62
N ILE A 119 2.85 1.98 -0.61
CA ILE A 119 2.18 2.50 -1.81
C ILE A 119 0.82 1.82 -2.09
N SER A 120 0.56 0.66 -1.48
CA SER A 120 -0.56 -0.19 -1.85
C SER A 120 -1.96 0.44 -1.79
N PRO A 121 -2.38 1.07 -0.68
CA PRO A 121 -3.69 1.72 -0.64
C PRO A 121 -3.81 2.86 -1.65
N PHE A 122 -2.71 3.53 -1.99
CA PHE A 122 -2.69 4.61 -2.98
C PHE A 122 -2.85 4.10 -4.40
N HIS A 123 -2.26 2.94 -4.72
CA HIS A 123 -2.53 2.27 -5.99
C HIS A 123 -4.01 1.91 -6.12
N SER A 124 -4.62 1.39 -5.05
CA SER A 124 -6.07 1.15 -5.01
C SER A 124 -6.89 2.44 -5.23
N PHE A 125 -6.49 3.58 -4.65
CA PHE A 125 -7.16 4.87 -4.90
C PHE A 125 -7.09 5.29 -6.36
N VAL A 126 -5.91 5.34 -6.97
CA VAL A 126 -5.75 5.87 -8.33
C VAL A 126 -6.41 4.97 -9.38
N LYS A 127 -6.42 3.65 -9.18
CA LYS A 127 -7.17 2.74 -10.05
C LYS A 127 -8.68 2.87 -9.89
N SER A 128 -9.15 3.25 -8.70
CA SER A 128 -10.58 3.45 -8.42
C SER A 128 -11.10 4.83 -8.85
N HIS A 129 -10.21 5.81 -8.89
CA HIS A 129 -10.52 7.22 -9.15
C HIS A 129 -9.49 7.79 -10.14
N PRO A 130 -9.65 7.56 -11.46
CA PRO A 130 -8.68 8.01 -12.47
C PRO A 130 -8.46 9.53 -12.48
N ASP A 131 -9.49 10.30 -12.10
CA ASP A 131 -9.47 11.76 -12.04
C ASP A 131 -8.97 12.31 -10.68
N LEU A 132 -8.50 11.45 -9.77
CA LEU A 132 -7.99 11.86 -8.47
C LEU A 132 -6.83 12.85 -8.64
N ARG A 133 -6.93 14.02 -8.02
CA ARG A 133 -5.86 15.01 -8.00
C ARG A 133 -4.88 14.66 -6.89
N PHE A 134 -3.66 14.24 -7.23
CA PHE A 134 -2.69 13.84 -6.21
C PHE A 134 -1.24 14.22 -6.52
N THR A 135 -0.45 14.26 -5.46
CA THR A 135 1.01 14.16 -5.48
C THR A 135 1.41 12.98 -4.60
N LEU A 136 2.13 12.02 -5.17
CA LEU A 136 2.68 10.87 -4.47
C LEU A 136 4.18 11.05 -4.27
N ILE A 137 4.61 11.04 -3.01
CA ILE A 137 6.01 11.01 -2.61
C ILE A 137 6.31 9.62 -2.07
N HIS A 138 7.12 8.85 -2.79
CA HIS A 138 7.36 7.44 -2.49
C HIS A 138 8.83 7.18 -2.15
N GLY A 139 9.10 6.83 -0.90
CA GLY A 139 10.41 6.47 -0.41
C GLY A 139 10.75 5.00 -0.67
N ILE A 140 11.78 4.76 -1.47
CA ILE A 140 12.27 3.44 -1.83
C ILE A 140 13.79 3.39 -1.73
N ARG A 141 14.37 2.20 -1.90
CA ARG A 141 15.84 2.04 -1.85
C ARG A 141 16.46 2.47 -3.16
N GLU A 142 15.89 2.00 -4.26
CA GLU A 142 16.35 2.13 -5.64
C GLU A 142 15.12 2.28 -6.54
N ALA A 143 15.27 2.91 -7.70
CA ALA A 143 14.13 3.19 -8.60
C ALA A 143 13.42 1.93 -9.12
N SER A 144 14.13 0.80 -9.15
CA SER A 144 13.56 -0.52 -9.50
C SER A 144 12.44 -0.97 -8.55
N GLU A 145 12.35 -0.42 -7.34
CA GLU A 145 11.28 -0.72 -6.37
C GLU A 145 10.02 0.14 -6.57
N ALA A 146 9.98 1.05 -7.56
CA ALA A 146 8.81 1.86 -7.90
C ALA A 146 7.71 1.02 -8.59
N CYS A 147 7.04 0.17 -7.80
CA CYS A 147 6.04 -0.80 -8.27
C CYS A 147 4.90 -0.12 -9.02
N ASP A 148 4.64 -0.57 -10.25
CA ASP A 148 3.60 -0.08 -11.16
C ASP A 148 3.54 1.47 -11.27
N ARG A 149 4.70 2.14 -11.29
CA ARG A 149 4.80 3.61 -11.40
C ARG A 149 3.96 4.20 -12.55
N ALA A 150 3.80 3.47 -13.65
CA ALA A 150 3.01 3.91 -14.81
C ALA A 150 1.53 4.14 -14.49
N ASP A 151 0.97 3.47 -13.48
CA ASP A 151 -0.44 3.60 -13.09
C ASP A 151 -0.72 4.93 -12.35
N PHE A 152 0.32 5.70 -12.02
CA PHE A 152 0.22 6.99 -11.34
C PHE A 152 0.40 8.20 -12.28
N ASN A 153 0.30 8.01 -13.59
CA ASN A 153 0.55 9.05 -14.59
C ASN A 153 -0.47 10.21 -14.60
N SER A 154 -1.64 10.06 -13.96
CA SER A 154 -2.65 11.12 -13.84
C SER A 154 -2.30 12.18 -12.79
N GLY A 155 -1.28 11.92 -11.96
CA GLY A 155 -0.77 12.85 -10.95
C GLY A 155 0.76 12.97 -10.98
N ALA A 156 1.30 13.67 -9.99
CA ALA A 156 2.75 13.76 -9.82
C ALA A 156 3.25 12.58 -8.98
N TYR A 157 4.17 11.77 -9.53
CA TYR A 157 4.88 10.71 -8.80
C TYR A 157 6.34 11.12 -8.60
N ILE A 158 6.79 11.16 -7.35
CA ILE A 158 8.16 11.47 -6.96
C ILE A 158 8.75 10.26 -6.23
N ALA A 159 9.73 9.60 -6.85
CA ALA A 159 10.52 8.54 -6.24
C ALA A 159 11.68 9.15 -5.44
N CYS A 160 11.64 9.03 -4.12
CA CYS A 160 12.77 9.34 -3.25
C CYS A 160 13.59 8.07 -3.02
N THR A 161 14.79 7.99 -3.59
CA THR A 161 15.65 6.81 -3.50
C THR A 161 16.75 7.02 -2.46
N SER A 162 16.88 6.08 -1.53
CA SER A 162 17.77 6.22 -0.36
C SER A 162 19.13 5.52 -0.50
N ARG A 163 19.31 4.67 -1.51
CA ARG A 163 20.53 3.88 -1.73
C ARG A 163 21.17 4.07 -3.11
N ALA A 164 20.44 4.60 -4.07
CA ALA A 164 20.94 4.90 -5.40
C ALA A 164 20.40 6.24 -5.88
N ASP A 165 21.22 6.98 -6.63
CA ASP A 165 20.83 8.23 -7.28
C ASP A 165 20.19 7.93 -8.64
N ASP A 166 19.06 7.21 -8.60
CA ASP A 166 18.34 6.72 -9.78
C ASP A 166 16.84 7.05 -9.76
N GLY A 167 16.37 7.70 -8.69
CA GLY A 167 15.01 8.23 -8.53
C GLY A 167 14.87 9.68 -9.01
N ASP A 168 13.76 10.32 -8.60
CA ASP A 168 13.52 11.75 -8.84
C ASP A 168 14.19 12.63 -7.77
N PHE A 169 14.51 12.04 -6.61
CA PHE A 169 15.22 12.70 -5.51
C PHE A 169 16.08 11.69 -4.73
N MET A 170 17.36 12.00 -4.52
CA MET A 170 18.25 11.20 -3.68
C MET A 170 18.09 11.56 -2.20
N GLY A 171 17.47 10.67 -1.43
CA GLY A 171 17.22 10.86 0.01
C GLY A 171 15.92 10.20 0.48
N ARG A 172 15.54 10.46 1.74
CA ARG A 172 14.26 9.99 2.28
C ARG A 172 13.12 10.94 1.90
N VAL A 173 11.87 10.47 2.05
CA VAL A 173 10.69 11.33 1.85
C VAL A 173 10.72 12.56 2.77
N THR A 174 11.19 12.40 4.01
CA THR A 174 11.34 13.51 4.97
C THR A 174 12.33 14.56 4.48
N ASP A 175 13.39 14.15 3.77
CA ASP A 175 14.38 15.09 3.22
C ASP A 175 13.77 15.90 2.07
N PHE A 176 13.05 15.24 1.16
CA PHE A 176 12.33 15.92 0.08
C PHE A 176 11.27 16.90 0.63
N LEU A 177 10.57 16.48 1.69
CA LEU A 177 9.50 17.28 2.28
C LEU A 177 10.00 18.59 2.90
N LYS A 178 11.27 18.69 3.33
CA LYS A 178 11.85 19.90 3.93
C LYS A 178 11.70 21.15 3.06
N ASP A 179 11.80 21.01 1.74
CA ASP A 179 11.65 22.13 0.81
C ASP A 179 10.32 22.09 0.04
N PHE A 180 9.61 20.96 0.07
CA PHE A 180 8.34 20.79 -0.61
C PHE A 180 7.23 21.68 -0.03
N GLN A 181 6.60 22.45 -0.91
CA GLN A 181 5.44 23.29 -0.57
C GLN A 181 4.16 22.46 -0.62
N ILE A 182 3.55 22.24 0.53
CA ILE A 182 2.32 21.45 0.65
C ILE A 182 1.13 22.31 0.17
N PRO A 183 0.34 21.84 -0.81
CA PRO A 183 -0.84 22.59 -1.26
C PRO A 183 -1.84 22.80 -0.12
N ALA A 184 -2.37 24.01 -0.01
CA ALA A 184 -3.18 24.45 1.13
C ALA A 184 -4.46 23.63 1.36
N ASP A 185 -5.01 23.01 0.31
CA ASP A 185 -6.22 22.20 0.31
C ASP A 185 -5.96 20.69 0.43
N SER A 186 -4.69 20.27 0.59
CA SER A 186 -4.32 18.85 0.58
C SER A 186 -4.90 18.05 1.73
N GLU A 187 -5.56 16.94 1.43
CA GLU A 187 -5.72 15.81 2.36
C GLU A 187 -4.41 15.00 2.35
N ILE A 188 -3.79 14.83 3.51
CA ILE A 188 -2.48 14.18 3.64
C ILE A 188 -2.67 12.76 4.16
N MET A 189 -2.14 11.80 3.42
CA MET A 189 -2.26 10.38 3.72
C MET A 189 -0.88 9.74 3.74
N LEU A 190 -0.52 9.09 4.85
CA LEU A 190 0.78 8.47 5.06
C LEU A 190 0.63 6.95 5.17
N CYS A 191 1.48 6.18 4.50
CA CYS A 191 1.46 4.73 4.60
C CYS A 191 2.85 4.09 4.49
N GLY A 192 3.14 3.11 5.32
CA GLY A 192 4.39 2.34 5.31
C GLY A 192 5.12 2.39 6.64
N ASN A 193 6.45 2.52 6.61
CA ASN A 193 7.30 2.32 7.77
C ASN A 193 6.97 3.28 8.93
N SER A 194 6.93 2.72 10.14
CA SER A 194 6.59 3.44 11.37
C SER A 194 7.49 4.66 11.63
N GLN A 195 8.81 4.55 11.41
CA GLN A 195 9.73 5.68 11.61
C GLN A 195 9.49 6.79 10.59
N MET A 196 9.24 6.45 9.32
CA MET A 196 8.90 7.46 8.31
C MET A 196 7.64 8.23 8.71
N ILE A 197 6.61 7.52 9.19
CA ILE A 197 5.37 8.16 9.63
C ILE A 197 5.66 9.12 10.77
N LEU A 198 6.41 8.71 11.80
CA LEU A 198 6.77 9.59 12.92
C LEU A 198 7.53 10.84 12.47
N ASP A 199 8.57 10.67 11.64
CA ASP A 199 9.39 11.78 11.14
C ASP A 199 8.56 12.78 10.31
N VAL A 200 7.67 12.28 9.46
CA VAL A 200 6.79 13.14 8.64
C VAL A 200 5.73 13.82 9.50
N TRP A 201 5.19 13.14 10.51
CA TRP A 201 4.25 13.74 11.45
C TRP A 201 4.86 14.91 12.21
N GLU A 202 6.07 14.74 12.74
CA GLU A 202 6.81 15.82 13.41
C GLU A 202 6.98 17.02 12.48
N LEU A 203 7.47 16.80 11.25
CA LEU A 203 7.63 17.84 10.23
C LEU A 203 6.33 18.56 9.89
N LEU A 204 5.20 17.85 9.78
CA LEU A 204 3.90 18.45 9.45
C LEU A 204 3.35 19.27 10.63
N LEU A 205 3.57 18.82 11.86
CA LEU A 205 3.18 19.56 13.07
C LEU A 205 3.99 20.85 13.23
N GLU A 206 5.30 20.81 12.99
CA GLU A 206 6.17 22.01 12.99
C GLU A 206 5.71 23.05 11.96
N ARG A 207 5.10 22.59 10.87
CA ARG A 207 4.51 23.44 9.82
C ARG A 207 3.08 23.88 10.10
N ASN A 208 2.55 23.59 11.28
CA ASN A 208 1.18 23.90 11.68
C ASN A 208 0.12 23.31 10.75
N ILE A 209 0.39 22.13 10.16
CA ILE A 209 -0.62 21.41 9.39
C ILE A 209 -1.69 20.87 10.35
N PRO A 210 -2.99 21.16 10.09
CA PRO A 210 -4.07 20.68 10.94
C PRO A 210 -4.19 19.16 10.98
N LEU A 211 -4.34 18.61 12.18
CA LEU A 211 -4.47 17.17 12.44
C LEU A 211 -5.59 16.53 11.64
N GLU A 212 -6.71 17.24 11.47
CA GLU A 212 -7.87 16.75 10.75
C GLU A 212 -7.63 16.56 9.26
N ARG A 213 -6.52 17.07 8.70
CA ARG A 213 -6.11 16.83 7.30
C ARG A 213 -5.18 15.63 7.16
N MET A 214 -4.71 15.06 8.27
CA MET A 214 -3.70 14.01 8.29
C MET A 214 -4.31 12.67 8.62
N ARG A 215 -3.87 11.63 7.91
CA ARG A 215 -4.29 10.25 8.12
C ARG A 215 -3.12 9.32 7.90
N GLN A 216 -3.08 8.22 8.63
CA GLN A 216 -1.99 7.26 8.51
C GLN A 216 -2.48 5.82 8.55
N GLU A 217 -1.70 4.94 7.95
CA GLU A 217 -1.75 3.50 8.13
C GLU A 217 -0.30 3.00 8.28
N ILE A 218 -0.01 2.32 9.38
CA ILE A 218 1.36 1.91 9.73
C ILE A 218 1.57 0.46 9.33
N TYR A 219 2.65 0.18 8.61
CA TYR A 219 3.13 -1.16 8.33
C TYR A 219 4.62 -1.24 8.65
N PHE A 220 4.96 -2.07 9.64
CA PHE A 220 6.32 -2.32 10.14
C PHE A 220 7.06 -1.07 10.69
#